data_AF-A0A8J2TK28-F1
#
_entry.id   AF-A0A8J2TK28-F1
#
_cell.length_a   1.000
_cell.length_b   1.000
_cell.length_c   1.000
_cell.angle_alpha   90.00
_cell.angle_beta   90.00
_cell.angle_gamma   90.00
#
_symmetry.space_group_name_H-M   'P 1'
#
loop_
_entity.id
_entity.type
_entity.pdbx_description
1 polymer ?
#
loop_
_entity_poly.entity_id
_entity_poly.type
_entity_poly.pdbx_seq_one_letter_code
_entity_poly.pdbx_strand_id
1 'polypeptide(L)'
;MQRETKNQEEHEMSYESSSREEVVSPKERNLTANPGDRISDEPQTIEEKAKQIAVDVPDITGDHIKVPTYFIVDEPDGEKKALHHVKDADEISDVIRQARVDEDGNRIWR
;
A
#
# COMPACT_ATOMS: atom_id res chain seq x y z
N MET A 1 -46.98 -35.52 -23.27
CA MET A 1 -45.91 -34.83 -24.02
C MET A 1 -45.36 -33.75 -23.12
N GLN A 2 -44.20 -34.03 -22.53
CA GLN A 2 -43.52 -33.19 -21.54
C GLN A 2 -42.88 -32.01 -22.27
N ARG A 3 -43.11 -30.79 -21.79
CA ARG A 3 -42.32 -29.61 -22.15
C ARG A 3 -41.25 -29.48 -21.08
N GLU A 4 -40.00 -29.70 -21.45
CA GLU A 4 -38.84 -29.49 -20.59
C GLU A 4 -38.73 -27.99 -20.27
N THR A 5 -39.11 -27.61 -19.05
CA THR A 5 -38.82 -26.30 -18.50
C THR A 5 -37.39 -26.32 -17.97
N LYS A 6 -36.54 -25.59 -18.68
CA LYS A 6 -35.13 -25.28 -18.40
C LYS A 6 -34.94 -24.91 -16.92
N ASN A 7 -34.20 -25.76 -16.20
CA ASN A 7 -33.76 -25.55 -14.82
C ASN A 7 -32.87 -24.30 -14.77
N GLN A 8 -33.35 -23.20 -14.21
CA GLN A 8 -32.49 -22.11 -13.75
C GLN A 8 -32.20 -22.42 -12.29
N GLU A 9 -31.05 -23.03 -12.03
CA GLU A 9 -30.53 -23.16 -10.68
C GLU A 9 -30.17 -21.76 -10.19
N GLU A 10 -31.01 -21.22 -9.32
CA GLU A 10 -30.71 -20.06 -8.50
C GLU A 10 -29.56 -20.45 -7.56
N HIS A 11 -28.34 -20.22 -8.02
CA HIS A 11 -27.17 -20.32 -7.17
C HIS A 11 -27.28 -19.18 -6.14
N GLU A 12 -27.76 -19.49 -4.94
CA GLU A 12 -27.61 -18.61 -3.77
C GLU A 12 -26.12 -18.28 -3.64
N MET A 13 -25.74 -17.08 -4.11
CA MET A 13 -24.44 -16.51 -3.80
C MET A 13 -24.45 -16.18 -2.31
N SER A 14 -24.03 -17.16 -1.51
CA SER A 14 -23.56 -16.94 -0.16
C SER A 14 -22.35 -16.01 -0.24
N TYR A 15 -22.59 -14.71 -0.12
CA TYR A 15 -21.54 -13.75 0.21
C TYR A 15 -21.12 -14.10 1.64
N GLU A 16 -20.17 -15.03 1.76
CA GLU A 16 -19.41 -15.14 2.99
C GLU A 16 -18.54 -13.89 3.02
N SER A 17 -19.14 -12.78 3.47
CA SER A 17 -18.41 -11.61 3.92
C SER A 17 -17.46 -12.14 4.98
N SER A 18 -16.21 -12.34 4.60
CA SER A 18 -15.10 -12.46 5.54
C SER A 18 -14.87 -11.08 6.14
N SER A 19 -15.89 -10.57 6.82
CA SER A 19 -15.77 -9.60 7.88
C SER A 19 -15.08 -10.36 8.98
N ARG A 20 -13.75 -10.45 8.87
CA ARG A 20 -12.91 -10.70 10.03
C ARG A 20 -13.31 -9.57 10.97
N GLU A 21 -14.13 -9.88 11.98
CA GLU A 21 -14.45 -8.96 13.07
C GLU A 21 -13.14 -8.77 13.85
N GLU A 22 -12.21 -8.03 13.26
CA GLU A 22 -11.15 -7.42 14.02
C GLU A 22 -11.86 -6.50 15.00
N VAL A 23 -11.61 -6.74 16.29
CA VAL A 23 -12.16 -5.95 17.37
C VAL A 23 -11.46 -4.59 17.34
N VAL A 24 -11.79 -3.76 16.35
CA VAL A 24 -11.20 -2.43 16.21
C VAL A 24 -11.74 -1.56 17.32
N SER A 25 -10.84 -0.96 18.10
CA SER A 25 -11.19 -0.04 19.18
C SER A 25 -11.97 1.16 18.61
N PRO A 26 -12.82 1.85 19.39
CA PRO A 26 -13.56 3.03 18.89
C PRO A 26 -12.65 4.12 18.30
N LYS A 27 -11.39 4.18 18.74
CA LYS A 27 -10.37 5.09 18.23
C LYS A 27 -9.90 4.69 16.82
N GLU A 28 -10.00 3.41 16.47
CA GLU A 28 -9.64 2.87 15.16
C GLU A 28 -10.78 2.89 14.15
N ARG A 29 -12.04 2.91 14.62
CA ARG A 29 -13.24 2.99 13.76
C ARG A 29 -13.44 4.34 13.07
N ASN A 30 -12.78 5.39 13.56
CA ASN A 30 -12.88 6.76 13.04
C ASN A 30 -11.58 7.25 12.37
N LEU A 31 -10.76 6.33 11.87
CA LEU A 31 -9.50 6.70 11.23
C LEU A 31 -9.68 6.82 9.73
N THR A 32 -9.18 7.93 9.17
CA THR A 32 -9.19 8.22 7.73
C THR A 32 -8.10 7.47 6.97
N ALA A 33 -7.09 6.96 7.68
CA ALA A 33 -5.95 6.25 7.11
C ALA A 33 -5.97 4.76 7.46
N ASN A 34 -5.52 3.94 6.51
CA ASN A 34 -5.36 2.50 6.70
C ASN A 34 -4.35 2.23 7.84
N PRO A 35 -4.46 1.10 8.56
CA PRO A 35 -3.52 0.73 9.61
C PRO A 35 -2.04 0.75 9.15
N GLY A 36 -1.78 0.30 7.92
CA GLY A 36 -0.46 0.28 7.31
C GLY A 36 0.13 1.67 6.97
N ASP A 37 -0.72 2.68 6.79
CA ASP A 37 -0.33 4.08 6.53
C ASP A 37 -0.03 4.87 7.80
N ARG A 38 -0.16 4.24 8.97
CA ARG A 38 0.09 4.92 10.24
C ARG A 38 1.58 5.00 10.49
N ILE A 39 2.02 6.20 10.84
CA ILE A 39 3.37 6.41 11.37
C ILE A 39 3.33 6.01 12.85
N SER A 40 4.26 5.15 13.26
CA SER A 40 4.42 4.78 14.66
C SER A 40 4.78 6.02 15.49
N ASP A 41 4.20 6.15 16.68
CA ASP A 41 4.60 7.17 17.65
C ASP A 41 6.01 6.90 18.21
N GLU A 42 6.47 5.64 18.14
CA GLU A 42 7.82 5.23 18.52
C GLU A 42 8.81 5.40 17.36
N PRO A 43 10.06 5.83 17.63
CA PRO A 43 11.07 5.96 16.59
C PRO A 43 11.43 4.58 16.02
N GLN A 44 11.33 4.44 14.70
CA GLN A 44 11.67 3.21 13.97
C GLN A 44 12.94 3.40 13.13
N THR A 45 13.72 2.32 12.99
CA THR A 45 14.88 2.27 12.10
C THR A 45 14.44 2.27 10.62
N ILE A 46 15.38 2.56 9.72
CA ILE A 46 15.15 2.55 8.27
C ILE A 46 14.75 1.14 7.81
N GLU A 47 15.37 0.10 8.35
CA GLU A 47 15.07 -1.30 7.99
C GLU A 47 13.67 -1.72 8.40
N GLU A 48 13.16 -1.21 9.52
CA GLU A 48 11.79 -1.45 9.98
C GLU A 48 10.79 -0.72 9.09
N LYS A 49 11.05 0.57 8.79
CA LYS A 49 10.21 1.35 7.87
C LYS A 49 10.16 0.75 6.46
N ALA A 50 11.26 0.18 5.99
CA ALA A 50 11.33 -0.50 4.69
C ALA A 50 10.42 -1.74 4.58
N LYS A 51 10.10 -2.38 5.71
CA LYS A 51 9.22 -3.56 5.75
C LYS A 51 7.74 -3.18 5.92
N GLN A 52 7.44 -1.91 6.16
CA GLN A 52 6.07 -1.48 6.43
C GLN A 52 5.24 -1.42 5.14
N ILE A 53 4.07 -2.05 5.17
CA ILE A 53 3.16 -2.17 4.03
C ILE A 53 1.87 -1.42 4.36
N ALA A 54 1.51 -0.51 3.46
CA ALA A 54 0.31 0.33 3.52
C ALA A 54 -0.94 -0.49 3.21
N VAL A 55 -0.88 -1.25 2.12
CA VAL A 55 -1.97 -2.02 1.55
C VAL A 55 -1.44 -3.36 1.06
N ASP A 56 -2.10 -4.44 1.48
CA ASP A 56 -1.82 -5.82 1.06
C ASP A 56 -3.17 -6.52 0.80
N VAL A 57 -3.77 -6.24 -0.36
CA VAL A 57 -5.11 -6.74 -0.71
C VAL A 57 -5.19 -7.13 -2.19
N PRO A 58 -6.04 -8.10 -2.56
CA PRO A 58 -6.32 -8.41 -3.95
C PRO A 58 -7.09 -7.25 -4.60
N ASP A 59 -6.70 -6.90 -5.82
CA ASP A 59 -7.46 -6.01 -6.69
C ASP A 59 -8.68 -6.73 -7.28
N ILE A 60 -9.61 -5.95 -7.83
CA ILE A 60 -10.81 -6.45 -8.53
C ILE A 60 -10.47 -7.40 -9.69
N THR A 61 -9.25 -7.32 -10.23
CA THR A 61 -8.72 -8.19 -11.29
C THR A 61 -8.20 -9.54 -10.77
N GLY A 62 -8.05 -9.70 -9.44
CA GLY A 62 -7.44 -10.86 -8.80
C GLY A 62 -5.93 -10.76 -8.59
N ASP A 63 -5.30 -9.69 -9.06
CA ASP A 63 -3.89 -9.42 -8.80
C ASP A 63 -3.67 -8.95 -7.36
N HIS A 64 -2.60 -9.41 -6.71
CA HIS A 64 -2.30 -9.01 -5.34
C HIS A 64 -1.47 -7.73 -5.32
N ILE A 65 -2.07 -6.63 -4.86
CA ILE A 65 -1.39 -5.34 -4.79
C ILE A 65 -0.74 -5.18 -3.42
N LYS A 66 0.58 -4.98 -3.42
CA LYS A 66 1.37 -4.60 -2.24
C LYS A 66 1.89 -3.18 -2.42
N VAL A 67 1.49 -2.28 -1.53
CA VAL A 67 1.96 -0.90 -1.53
C VAL A 67 2.84 -0.66 -0.30
N PRO A 68 4.12 -0.30 -0.46
CA PRO A 68 4.98 0.10 0.66
C PRO A 68 4.52 1.42 1.29
N THR A 69 4.67 1.55 2.60
CA THR A 69 4.36 2.81 3.31
C THR A 69 5.47 3.86 3.11
N TYR A 70 6.72 3.41 3.04
CA TYR A 70 7.90 4.26 2.89
C TYR A 70 8.70 3.92 1.63
N PHE A 71 9.27 4.95 1.01
CA PHE A 71 10.28 4.82 -0.03
C PHE A 71 11.67 4.97 0.57
N ILE A 72 12.56 4.03 0.27
CA ILE A 72 13.95 4.14 0.68
C ILE A 72 14.73 4.87 -0.41
N VAL A 73 15.36 5.97 -0.03
CA VAL A 73 16.12 6.84 -0.92
C VAL A 73 17.55 6.93 -0.41
N ASP A 74 18.50 6.68 -1.29
CA ASP A 74 19.89 7.08 -1.09
C ASP A 74 20.04 8.55 -1.49
N GLU A 75 20.61 9.38 -0.61
CA GLU A 75 20.91 10.79 -0.85
C GLU A 75 22.31 10.96 -1.45
N PRO A 76 22.62 12.13 -2.07
CA PRO A 76 23.93 12.39 -2.68
C PRO A 76 25.12 12.30 -1.72
N ASP A 77 24.90 12.49 -0.42
CA ASP A 77 25.91 12.34 0.63
C ASP A 77 26.10 10.90 1.11
N GLY A 78 25.31 9.95 0.59
CA GLY A 78 25.30 8.54 0.97
C GLY A 78 24.41 8.21 2.17
N GLU A 79 23.66 9.16 2.71
CA GLU A 79 22.66 8.89 3.74
C GLU A 79 21.45 8.16 3.12
N LYS A 80 20.85 7.25 3.91
CA LYS A 80 19.60 6.57 3.53
C LYS A 80 18.43 7.17 4.30
N LYS A 81 17.40 7.59 3.58
CA LYS A 81 16.15 8.08 4.18
C LYS A 81 14.98 7.17 3.82
N ALA A 82 14.05 7.05 4.77
CA ALA A 82 12.76 6.40 4.56
C ALA A 82 11.68 7.47 4.51
N LEU A 83 11.18 7.78 3.31
CA LEU A 83 10.20 8.84 3.06
C LEU A 83 8.78 8.26 2.98
N HIS A 84 7.87 8.77 3.80
CA HIS A 84 6.47 8.35 3.84
C HIS A 84 5.72 8.88 2.62
N HIS A 85 5.05 8.00 1.88
CA HIS A 85 4.39 8.34 0.61
C HIS A 85 3.37 9.50 0.68
N VAL A 86 2.63 9.64 1.80
CA VAL A 86 1.74 10.80 2.02
C VAL A 86 2.43 12.00 2.67
N LYS A 87 3.10 11.82 3.83
CA LYS A 87 3.57 12.96 4.63
C LYS A 87 4.76 13.67 4.03
N ASP A 88 5.61 12.95 3.30
CA ASP A 88 6.89 13.46 2.80
C ASP A 88 6.82 13.76 1.30
N ALA A 89 5.63 14.08 0.79
CA ALA A 89 5.40 14.30 -0.65
C ALA A 89 6.29 15.41 -1.23
N ASP A 90 6.54 16.49 -0.47
CA ASP A 90 7.42 17.58 -0.89
C ASP A 90 8.88 17.11 -0.99
N GLU A 91 9.36 16.35 0.00
CA GLU A 91 10.73 15.81 0.00
C GLU A 91 10.91 14.76 -1.10
N ILE A 92 9.90 13.91 -1.32
CA ILE A 92 9.87 12.98 -2.46
C ILE A 92 9.95 13.75 -3.78
N SER A 93 9.20 14.85 -3.91
CA SER A 93 9.25 15.71 -5.08
C SER A 93 10.63 16.35 -5.27
N ASP A 94 11.27 16.79 -4.18
CA ASP A 94 12.63 17.33 -4.19
C ASP A 94 13.64 16.26 -4.65
N VAL A 95 13.56 15.05 -4.09
CA VAL A 95 14.41 13.91 -4.47
C VAL A 95 14.24 13.60 -5.96
N ILE A 96 13.01 13.53 -6.46
CA ILE A 96 12.75 13.26 -7.89
C ILE A 96 13.33 14.38 -8.77
N ARG A 97 13.23 15.64 -8.35
CA ARG A 97 13.78 16.78 -9.10
C ARG A 97 15.31 16.78 -9.15
N GLN A 98 15.96 16.32 -8.08
CA GLN A 98 17.42 16.22 -7.99
C GLN A 98 17.96 14.97 -8.69
N ALA A 99 17.21 13.86 -8.63
CA ALA A 99 17.54 12.60 -9.26
C ALA A 99 17.34 12.68 -10.78
N ARG A 100 18.36 13.19 -11.47
CA ARG A 100 18.45 13.03 -12.93
C ARG A 100 18.97 11.63 -13.25
N VAL A 101 18.78 11.21 -14.50
CA VAL A 101 19.36 9.99 -15.04
C VAL A 101 20.35 10.35 -16.14
N ASP A 102 21.44 9.60 -16.24
CA ASP A 102 22.33 9.63 -17.40
C ASP A 102 21.75 8.79 -18.56
N GLU A 103 22.49 8.69 -19.67
CA GLU A 103 22.07 7.95 -20.87
C GLU A 103 21.96 6.43 -20.62
N ASP A 104 22.67 5.92 -19.61
CA ASP A 104 22.64 4.52 -19.17
C ASP A 104 21.51 4.25 -18.15
N GLY A 105 20.76 5.28 -17.76
CA GLY A 105 19.68 5.21 -16.78
C GLY A 105 20.16 5.21 -15.33
N ASN A 106 21.44 5.46 -15.07
CA ASN A 106 21.97 5.57 -13.71
C ASN A 106 21.59 6.92 -13.10
N ARG A 107 21.29 6.91 -11.80
CA ARG A 107 20.96 8.13 -11.07
C ARG A 107 22.20 9.02 -10.94
N ILE A 108 22.06 10.28 -11.33
CA ILE A 108 23.05 11.34 -11.19
C ILE A 108 22.48 12.49 -10.35
N TRP A 109 23.29 12.99 -9.41
CA TRP A 109 22.94 14.10 -8.52
C TRP A 109 23.49 15.42 -9.05
N ARG A 110 22.77 16.53 -8.86
CA ARG A 110 23.19 17.87 -9.33
C ARG A 110 22.90 18.95 -8.30
#